data_AF-A0A925W572-F1
#
_entry.id   AF-A0A925W572-F1
#
_cell.length_a   1.000
_cell.length_b   1.000
_cell.length_c   1.000
_cell.angle_alpha   90.00
_cell.angle_beta   90.00
_cell.angle_gamma   90.00
#
_symmetry.space_group_name_H-M   'P 1'
#
loop_
_entity.id
_entity.type
_entity.pdbx_description
1 polymer ?
#
loop_
_entity_poly.entity_id
_entity_poly.type
_entity_poly.pdbx_seq_one_letter_code
_entity_poly.pdbx_strand_id
1 'polypeptide(L)'
;MRTSAAAEGLVESRRHLAEVVHLPMHDSVARLEATERGWVLYLDTDSPAEDRCWAMIDVLRVLAGASEGPVSAVPQQRIYLVR
;
A
#
# COMPACT_ATOMS: atom_id res chain seq x y z
N MET A 1 -7.52 18.55 -5.86
CA MET A 1 -7.55 17.61 -4.72
C MET A 1 -8.85 16.81 -4.77
N ARG A 2 -8.85 15.62 -5.40
CA ARG A 2 -9.99 14.68 -5.43
C ARG A 2 -9.55 13.20 -5.27
N THR A 3 -8.25 12.97 -5.12
CA THR A 3 -7.61 11.64 -5.14
C THR A 3 -7.55 10.95 -3.77
N SER A 4 -7.60 11.70 -2.64
CA SER A 4 -7.49 11.12 -1.28
C SER A 4 -8.69 10.24 -0.91
N ALA A 5 -9.91 10.75 -1.08
CA ALA A 5 -11.12 10.03 -0.67
C ALA A 5 -11.36 8.72 -1.44
N ALA A 6 -10.98 8.68 -2.73
CA ALA A 6 -11.09 7.48 -3.55
C ALA A 6 -10.06 6.41 -3.13
N ALA A 7 -8.85 6.85 -2.76
CA ALA A 7 -7.82 5.97 -2.21
C ALA A 7 -8.26 5.39 -0.85
N GLU A 8 -8.79 6.23 0.04
CA GLU A 8 -9.30 5.81 1.36
C GLU A 8 -10.43 4.77 1.24
N GLY A 9 -11.38 4.95 0.32
CA GLY A 9 -12.46 3.98 0.10
C GLY A 9 -11.98 2.65 -0.49
N LEU A 10 -10.97 2.68 -1.37
CA LEU A 10 -10.36 1.48 -1.93
C LEU A 10 -9.58 0.70 -0.87
N VAL A 11 -8.90 1.42 0.02
CA VAL A 11 -8.23 0.89 1.21
C VAL A 11 -9.23 0.17 2.13
N GLU A 12 -10.32 0.85 2.51
CA GLU A 12 -11.26 0.29 3.48
C GLU A 12 -11.97 -0.95 2.93
N SER A 13 -12.38 -0.94 1.65
CA SER A 13 -13.05 -2.10 1.03
C SER A 13 -12.18 -3.36 0.95
N ARG A 14 -10.86 -3.21 0.94
CA ARG A 14 -9.89 -4.30 0.79
C ARG A 14 -9.04 -4.56 2.03
N ARG A 15 -9.35 -3.87 3.13
CA ARG A 15 -8.64 -4.02 4.42
C ARG A 15 -8.69 -5.45 4.96
N HIS A 16 -9.67 -6.25 4.58
CA HIS A 16 -9.77 -7.66 4.95
C HIS A 16 -8.72 -8.56 4.26
N LEU A 17 -8.01 -8.07 3.23
CA LEU A 17 -7.00 -8.84 2.49
C LEU A 17 -5.65 -8.91 3.21
N ALA A 18 -5.38 -7.97 4.12
CA ALA A 18 -4.14 -7.93 4.88
C ALA A 18 -4.34 -7.28 6.25
N GLU A 19 -3.69 -7.83 7.28
CA GLU A 19 -3.57 -7.15 8.57
C GLU A 19 -2.68 -5.91 8.39
N VAL A 20 -3.07 -4.76 8.94
CA VAL A 20 -2.30 -3.52 8.84
C VAL A 20 -1.69 -3.17 10.21
N VAL A 21 -0.36 -3.14 10.26
CA VAL A 21 0.42 -2.85 11.46
C VAL A 21 1.17 -1.53 11.25
N HIS A 22 1.08 -0.62 12.22
CA HIS A 22 1.83 0.64 12.20
C HIS A 22 2.99 0.56 13.17
N LEU A 23 4.22 0.77 12.69
CA LEU A 23 5.43 0.79 13.51
C LEU A 23 6.50 1.68 12.86
N PRO A 24 7.45 2.25 13.62
CA PRO A 24 8.55 3.02 13.04
C PRO A 24 9.43 2.14 12.15
N MET A 25 9.70 2.60 10.93
CA MET A 25 10.52 1.89 9.94
C MET A 25 11.65 2.79 9.43
N HIS A 26 12.88 2.26 9.38
CA HIS A 26 14.05 3.07 9.01
C HIS A 26 14.24 3.26 7.51
N ASP A 27 13.91 2.25 6.69
CA ASP A 27 14.34 2.21 5.28
C ASP A 27 13.18 2.15 4.27
N SER A 28 11.93 2.09 4.74
CA SER A 28 10.77 1.93 3.87
C SER A 28 9.50 2.50 4.49
N VAL A 29 8.63 3.06 3.65
CA VAL A 29 7.32 3.59 4.05
C VAL A 29 6.32 2.46 4.30
N ALA A 30 6.49 1.34 3.61
CA ALA A 30 5.66 0.15 3.76
C ALA A 30 6.42 -1.13 3.46
N ARG A 31 6.01 -2.23 4.11
CA ARG A 31 6.49 -3.58 3.82
C ARG A 31 5.31 -4.54 3.84
N LEU A 32 5.17 -5.34 2.78
CA LEU A 32 4.18 -6.40 2.69
C LEU A 32 4.87 -7.75 2.94
N GLU A 33 4.33 -8.55 3.85
CA GLU A 33 4.86 -9.86 4.22
C GLU A 33 3.76 -10.92 4.12
N ALA A 34 4.09 -12.06 3.51
CA ALA A 34 3.23 -13.24 3.49
C ALA A 34 3.53 -14.09 4.74
N THR A 35 2.49 -14.38 5.52
CA THR A 35 2.57 -15.24 6.72
C THR A 35 1.69 -16.48 6.52
N GLU A 36 1.81 -17.46 7.42
CA GLU A 36 0.94 -18.65 7.43
C GLU A 36 -0.56 -18.30 7.59
N ARG A 37 -0.87 -17.12 8.13
CA ARG A 37 -2.25 -16.67 8.39
C ARG A 37 -2.78 -15.70 7.34
N GLY A 38 -1.98 -15.35 6.33
CA GLY A 38 -2.32 -14.37 5.30
C GLY A 38 -1.28 -13.26 5.18
N TRP A 39 -1.69 -12.11 4.65
CA TRP A 39 -0.80 -10.99 4.40
C TRP A 39 -0.77 -10.00 5.57
N VAL A 40 0.42 -9.47 5.86
CA VAL A 40 0.61 -8.40 6.83
C VAL A 40 1.29 -7.23 6.14
N LEU A 41 0.65 -6.05 6.20
CA LEU A 41 1.16 -4.78 5.73
C LEU A 41 1.68 -3.98 6.92
N TYR A 42 2.99 -3.78 6.98
CA TYR A 42 3.62 -2.83 7.89
C TYR A 42 3.66 -1.45 7.23
N LEU A 43 3.22 -0.42 7.95
CA LEU A 43 3.30 0.99 7.54
C LEU A 43 4.13 1.76 8.55
N ASP A 44 5.03 2.57 8.03
CA ASP A 44 5.85 3.45 8.84
C ASP A 44 4.99 4.51 9.56
N THR A 45 5.18 4.69 10.87
CA THR A 45 4.47 5.73 11.63
C THR A 45 5.01 7.12 11.35
N ASP A 46 6.28 7.21 10.98
CA ASP A 46 7.02 8.48 10.93
C ASP A 46 6.95 9.12 9.53
N SER A 47 6.55 8.33 8.53
CA SER A 47 6.31 8.78 7.16
C SER A 47 5.08 9.71 7.05
N PRO A 48 5.13 10.72 6.16
CA PRO A 48 3.99 11.58 5.85
C PRO A 48 2.72 10.79 5.47
N ALA A 49 1.55 11.34 5.81
CA ALA A 49 0.27 10.69 5.51
C ALA A 49 0.08 10.41 4.00
N GLU A 50 0.55 11.31 3.15
CA GLU A 50 0.50 11.14 1.69
C GLU A 50 1.33 9.92 1.22
N ASP A 51 2.55 9.77 1.73
CA ASP A 51 3.43 8.66 1.38
C ASP A 51 2.83 7.33 1.84
N ARG A 52 2.25 7.30 3.04
CA ARG A 52 1.55 6.11 3.57
C ARG A 52 0.34 5.74 2.71
N CYS A 53 -0.46 6.71 2.29
CA CYS A 53 -1.58 6.48 1.38
C CYS A 53 -1.13 5.89 0.04
N TRP A 54 -0.06 6.44 -0.57
CA TRP A 54 0.49 5.90 -1.81
C TRP A 54 1.00 4.47 -1.65
N ALA A 55 1.74 4.20 -0.56
CA ALA A 55 2.26 2.87 -0.29
C ALA A 55 1.15 1.83 -0.08
N MET A 56 0.05 2.21 0.60
CA MET A 56 -1.13 1.36 0.74
C MET A 56 -1.81 1.06 -0.60
N ILE A 57 -1.94 2.06 -1.49
CA ILE A 57 -2.50 1.85 -2.83
C ILE A 57 -1.66 0.85 -3.62
N ASP A 58 -0.33 1.00 -3.58
CA ASP A 58 0.57 0.09 -4.30
C ASP A 58 0.50 -1.34 -3.75
N VAL A 59 0.41 -1.50 -2.44
CA VAL A 59 0.19 -2.82 -1.82
C VAL A 59 -1.15 -3.42 -2.23
N LEU A 60 -2.22 -2.63 -2.26
CA LEU A 60 -3.53 -3.10 -2.70
C LEU A 60 -3.54 -3.50 -4.17
N ARG A 61 -2.75 -2.83 -5.02
CA ARG A 61 -2.54 -3.26 -6.41
C ARG A 61 -1.81 -4.59 -6.50
N VAL A 62 -0.78 -4.80 -5.68
CA VAL A 62 -0.06 -6.09 -5.60
C VAL A 62 -1.00 -7.19 -5.13
N LEU A 63 -1.79 -6.95 -4.09
CA LEU A 63 -2.75 -7.93 -3.56
C LEU A 63 -3.90 -8.22 -4.55
N ALA A 64 -4.43 -7.20 -5.22
CA ALA A 64 -5.43 -7.37 -6.27
C ALA A 64 -4.86 -8.13 -7.47
N GLY A 65 -3.63 -7.82 -7.86
CA GLY A 65 -2.92 -8.50 -8.93
C GLY A 65 -2.61 -9.96 -8.62
N ALA A 66 -2.12 -10.25 -7.42
CA ALA A 66 -1.84 -11.60 -6.95
C ALA A 66 -3.09 -12.51 -6.95
N SER A 67 -4.29 -11.93 -6.85
CA SER A 67 -5.56 -12.66 -6.96
C SER A 67 -5.92 -13.06 -8.40
N GLU A 68 -5.31 -12.46 -9.43
CA GLU A 68 -5.64 -12.67 -10.85
C GLU A 68 -4.49 -13.30 -11.68
N GLY A 69 -3.40 -13.73 -11.04
CA GLY A 69 -2.21 -14.30 -11.71
C GLY A 69 -0.96 -13.44 -11.53
N PRO A 70 0.20 -13.81 -12.10
CA PRO A 70 1.47 -13.15 -11.77
C PRO A 70 1.50 -11.71 -12.31
N VAL A 71 1.14 -10.74 -11.46
CA VAL A 71 1.35 -9.33 -11.74
C VAL A 71 2.81 -9.01 -11.44
N SER A 72 3.56 -8.76 -12.51
CA SER A 72 4.90 -8.20 -12.43
C SER A 72 4.82 -6.87 -11.66
N ALA A 73 5.33 -6.87 -10.43
CA ALA A 73 5.46 -5.69 -9.58
C ALA A 73 6.58 -4.79 -10.14
N VAL A 74 6.37 -4.25 -11.33
CA VAL A 74 7.20 -3.16 -11.84
C VAL A 74 6.73 -1.91 -11.11
N PRO A 75 7.60 -1.22 -10.35
CA PRO A 75 7.22 0.02 -9.68
C PRO A 75 6.74 1.01 -10.75
N GLN A 76 5.46 1.33 -10.75
CA GLN A 76 4.90 2.35 -11.64
C GLN A 76 5.61 3.66 -11.33
N GLN A 77 6.22 4.25 -12.37
CA GLN A 77 6.98 5.49 -12.29
C GLN A 77 6.25 6.53 -11.44
N ARG A 78 6.94 7.06 -10.42
CA ARG A 78 6.50 8.21 -9.64
C ARG A 78 6.20 9.36 -10.60
N ILE A 79 4.92 9.68 -10.79
CA ILE A 79 4.49 10.87 -11.53
C ILE A 79 4.70 12.06 -10.59
N TYR A 80 5.77 12.83 -10.82
CA TYR A 80 5.94 14.12 -10.16
C TYR A 80 5.03 15.14 -10.86
N LEU A 81 4.03 15.64 -10.15
CA LEU A 81 3.29 16.82 -10.57
C LEU A 81 4.18 18.05 -10.40
N VAL A 82 4.83 18.47 -11.48
CA VAL A 82 5.51 19.77 -11.56
C VAL A 82 4.44 20.85 -11.71
N ARG A 83 4.52 21.88 -10.87
CA ARG A 83 3.74 23.13 -11.02
C ARG A 83 4.23 23.94 -12.20
#